data_AF-T0M4L5-F1
#
_entry.id   AF-T0M4L5-F1
#
_cell.length_a   1.000
_cell.length_b   1.000
_cell.length_c   1.000
_cell.angle_alpha   90.00
_cell.angle_beta   90.00
_cell.angle_gamma   90.00
#
_symmetry.space_group_name_H-M   'P 1'
#
loop_
_entity.id
_entity.type
_entity.pdbx_description
1 polymer ?
#
loop_
_entity_poly.entity_id
_entity_poly.type
_entity_poly.pdbx_seq_one_letter_code
_entity_poly.pdbx_strand_id
1 'polypeptide(L)'
;MAGIKRTRIIFALFITCVLILLFRSGKNAKSESEPAQWMDFPPPEKDPSTDSPLKIDIPPEHVEIPMINDALNGQPPTQPVQLVPDAHKLATADEFLPHFAAVIQEKGISQRVARATCTWPADVFVDFQFSDTLEWVLEDRPVLEIELRRREWHDFVQKGMIPYATVKDRFLGRGLVIVAGNADTIMRVKVILRQLNRLGSIIPIEIHYWDTEMDIGAMADLNALYTPIYYNDLSKPHNIIHIKKDGYFGINYQLKTAALLNARWAEPILLDSDNIPILDPATLYDSIQYQEYHSVFWPDIARTRPQNPVWAIFNTPCRMAEYEQESGQLLVDKTRFWYHLQLASWLNNEQGKYYNEILLGDKDMFRFAWHALKTNFGKPKKWVTSVGTENDGFYCGHSFAQHHPDDGRVAFVHGGLVKTVSLEVMRWNRDVKGGYLRHYKRSPSEESPEVNINVAIKFDGAAYMPDHSNKFEAAQCTDMFDVQARDLNEILPGFEQTFREIGGYWQLDQEDTANFGQTNPFPGG
;
A
#
# COMPACT_ATOMS: atom_id res chain seq x y z
N MET A 1 21.64 2.46 44.80
CA MET A 1 21.22 2.16 43.42
C MET A 1 22.40 2.32 42.45
N ALA A 2 23.32 1.34 42.38
CA ALA A 2 24.49 1.37 41.49
C ALA A 2 24.50 0.21 40.45
N GLY A 3 23.51 -0.67 40.47
CA GLY A 3 23.47 -1.88 39.62
C GLY A 3 22.91 -1.67 38.21
N ILE A 4 22.10 -0.63 37.96
CA ILE A 4 21.36 -0.48 36.69
C ILE A 4 22.20 0.19 35.58
N LYS A 5 23.23 0.97 35.94
CA LYS A 5 24.11 1.62 34.96
C LYS A 5 25.18 0.69 34.36
N ARG A 6 25.62 -0.35 35.10
CA ARG A 6 26.63 -1.31 34.59
C ARG A 6 26.08 -2.27 33.54
N THR A 7 24.81 -2.66 33.63
CA THR A 7 24.17 -3.58 32.67
C THR A 7 23.97 -2.95 31.29
N ARG A 8 23.68 -1.65 31.22
CA ARG A 8 23.54 -0.91 29.94
C ARG A 8 24.87 -0.73 29.19
N ILE A 9 25.99 -0.60 29.92
CA ILE A 9 27.32 -0.45 29.33
C ILE A 9 27.83 -1.79 28.78
N ILE A 10 27.54 -2.91 29.46
CA ILE A 10 27.93 -4.25 28.99
C ILE A 10 27.10 -4.67 27.76
N PHE A 11 25.82 -4.30 27.70
CA PHE A 11 24.96 -4.59 26.54
C PHE A 11 25.33 -3.77 25.30
N ALA A 12 25.72 -2.50 25.47
CA ALA A 12 26.19 -1.65 24.39
C ALA A 12 27.55 -2.12 23.82
N LEU A 13 28.45 -2.62 24.66
CA LEU A 13 29.73 -3.20 24.23
C LEU A 13 29.54 -4.53 23.48
N PHE A 14 28.55 -5.35 23.86
CA PHE A 14 28.27 -6.61 23.17
C PHE A 14 27.70 -6.38 21.75
N ILE A 15 26.80 -5.40 21.60
CA ILE A 15 26.23 -5.02 20.28
C ILE A 15 27.32 -4.41 19.38
N THR A 16 28.22 -3.61 19.94
CA THR A 16 29.32 -3.00 19.17
C THR A 16 30.33 -4.06 18.70
N CYS A 17 30.64 -5.08 19.50
CA CYS A 17 31.51 -6.19 19.10
C CYS A 17 30.89 -7.10 18.03
N VAL A 18 29.58 -7.34 18.07
CA VAL A 18 28.88 -8.15 17.04
C VAL A 18 28.82 -7.41 15.71
N LEU A 19 28.63 -6.08 15.72
CA LEU A 19 28.66 -5.26 14.50
C LEU A 19 30.07 -5.21 13.89
N ILE A 20 31.13 -5.06 14.69
CA ILE A 20 32.51 -5.03 14.18
C ILE A 20 32.94 -6.38 13.57
N LEU A 21 32.45 -7.51 14.08
CA LEU A 21 32.74 -8.83 13.52
C LEU A 21 31.99 -9.10 12.21
N LEU A 22 30.75 -8.61 12.07
CA LEU A 22 29.99 -8.73 10.81
C LEU A 22 30.56 -7.83 9.70
N PHE A 23 31.10 -6.66 10.03
CA PHE A 23 31.70 -5.75 9.05
C PHE A 23 33.16 -6.07 8.67
N ARG A 24 33.86 -6.96 9.39
CA ARG A 24 35.20 -7.42 9.02
C ARG A 24 35.22 -8.58 8.04
N SER A 25 34.10 -9.30 7.84
CA SER A 25 34.06 -10.46 6.95
C SER A 25 33.65 -10.14 5.50
N GLY A 26 33.36 -8.88 5.17
CA GLY A 26 32.82 -8.47 3.87
C GLY A 26 33.75 -7.62 2.98
N LYS A 27 35.02 -7.43 3.34
CA LYS A 27 35.97 -6.65 2.52
C LYS A 27 37.25 -7.42 2.29
N ASN A 28 37.28 -8.18 1.20
CA ASN A 28 38.47 -8.42 0.37
C ASN A 28 38.07 -9.18 -0.89
N ALA A 29 37.93 -8.47 -2.02
CA ALA A 29 38.41 -8.88 -3.35
C ALA A 29 37.99 -7.84 -4.41
N LYS A 30 38.96 -7.09 -4.92
CA LYS A 30 38.95 -6.52 -6.28
C LYS A 30 39.49 -7.58 -7.24
N SER A 31 38.99 -7.65 -8.47
CA SER A 31 39.66 -8.10 -9.73
C SER A 31 38.55 -8.47 -10.74
N GLU A 32 38.39 -7.71 -11.82
CA GLU A 32 38.92 -8.00 -13.17
C GLU A 32 38.51 -9.38 -13.72
N SER A 33 37.71 -9.34 -14.78
CA SER A 33 37.08 -10.47 -15.45
C SER A 33 37.90 -10.95 -16.65
N GLU A 34 38.29 -12.22 -16.68
CA GLU A 34 38.28 -13.11 -17.85
C GLU A 34 38.38 -14.60 -17.41
N PRO A 35 37.93 -15.57 -18.24
CA PRO A 35 37.26 -16.78 -17.76
C PRO A 35 38.22 -17.97 -17.55
N ALA A 36 38.03 -18.70 -16.45
CA ALA A 36 38.73 -19.95 -16.18
C ALA A 36 37.76 -21.14 -16.08
N GLN A 37 38.20 -22.25 -16.68
CA GLN A 37 37.52 -23.51 -16.94
C GLN A 37 37.02 -24.22 -15.68
N TRP A 38 35.85 -24.83 -15.77
CA TRP A 38 35.29 -25.72 -14.75
C TRP A 38 35.96 -27.10 -14.83
N MET A 39 36.51 -27.57 -13.71
CA MET A 39 36.87 -28.97 -13.49
C MET A 39 35.64 -29.73 -12.97
N ASP A 40 35.26 -30.79 -13.69
CA ASP A 40 34.23 -31.74 -13.31
C ASP A 40 34.63 -32.57 -12.08
N PHE A 41 33.70 -32.73 -11.13
CA PHE A 41 33.77 -33.77 -10.09
C PHE A 41 32.62 -34.77 -10.27
N PRO A 42 32.90 -36.10 -10.26
CA PRO A 42 31.87 -37.12 -10.43
C PRO A 42 31.05 -37.35 -9.14
N PRO A 43 29.81 -37.86 -9.26
CA PRO A 43 28.96 -38.18 -8.11
C PRO A 43 29.41 -39.46 -7.39
N PRO A 44 29.13 -39.60 -6.08
CA PRO A 44 29.57 -40.75 -5.30
C PRO A 44 28.74 -42.02 -5.58
N GLU A 45 29.44 -43.16 -5.56
CA GLU A 45 28.96 -44.53 -5.81
C GLU A 45 27.95 -45.03 -4.76
N LYS A 46 27.03 -45.90 -5.21
CA LYS A 46 26.11 -46.69 -4.37
C LYS A 46 26.76 -48.02 -3.98
N ASP A 47 26.75 -48.36 -2.70
CA ASP A 47 27.08 -49.71 -2.19
C ASP A 47 25.81 -50.60 -2.16
N PRO A 48 25.80 -51.77 -2.83
CA PRO A 48 24.69 -52.71 -2.82
C PRO A 48 24.92 -53.86 -1.83
N SER A 49 24.54 -53.70 -0.57
CA SER A 49 24.26 -54.85 0.30
C SER A 49 23.39 -54.47 1.52
N THR A 50 22.10 -54.81 1.46
CA THR A 50 21.26 -55.34 2.55
C THR A 50 19.80 -55.30 2.11
N ASP A 51 19.39 -56.37 1.46
CA ASP A 51 18.03 -56.61 0.99
C ASP A 51 17.38 -57.64 1.94
N SER A 52 16.38 -57.23 2.73
CA SER A 52 15.39 -58.11 3.37
C SER A 52 14.24 -57.33 4.03
N PRO A 53 12.96 -57.66 3.75
CA PRO A 53 11.81 -56.94 4.27
C PRO A 53 11.38 -57.45 5.66
N LEU A 54 11.24 -56.53 6.61
CA LEU A 54 10.57 -56.77 7.90
C LEU A 54 9.05 -56.86 7.70
N LYS A 55 8.49 -58.07 7.83
CA LYS A 55 7.06 -58.31 8.00
C LYS A 55 6.66 -58.00 9.44
N ILE A 56 5.61 -57.20 9.63
CA ILE A 56 4.93 -57.04 10.92
C ILE A 56 3.50 -57.53 10.72
N ASP A 57 3.17 -58.64 11.37
CA ASP A 57 1.82 -59.21 11.43
C ASP A 57 1.02 -58.52 12.55
N ILE A 58 -0.14 -57.93 12.21
CA ILE A 58 -1.13 -57.42 13.17
C ILE A 58 -2.48 -58.11 12.86
N PRO A 59 -3.14 -58.77 13.83
CA PRO A 59 -4.39 -59.49 13.61
C PRO A 59 -5.61 -58.56 13.50
N PRO A 60 -6.71 -58.98 12.84
CA PRO A 60 -7.86 -58.12 12.61
C PRO A 60 -8.79 -58.10 13.83
N GLU A 61 -8.88 -56.97 14.53
CA GLU A 61 -9.99 -56.68 15.44
C GLU A 61 -11.04 -55.85 14.70
N HIS A 62 -12.28 -56.32 14.80
CA HIS A 62 -13.49 -55.68 14.30
C HIS A 62 -13.65 -54.27 14.90
N VAL A 63 -13.76 -53.26 14.04
CA VAL A 63 -14.33 -51.96 14.39
C VAL A 63 -15.48 -51.69 13.44
N GLU A 64 -16.70 -51.81 13.95
CA GLU A 64 -17.92 -51.37 13.28
C GLU A 64 -17.88 -49.84 13.12
N ILE A 65 -18.02 -49.37 11.89
CA ILE A 65 -18.20 -47.96 11.57
C ILE A 65 -19.70 -47.64 11.77
N PRO A 66 -20.10 -46.72 12.66
CA PRO A 66 -21.49 -46.35 12.81
C PRO A 66 -21.98 -45.62 11.55
N MET A 67 -23.00 -46.16 10.89
CA MET A 67 -23.72 -45.43 9.85
C MET A 67 -24.42 -44.22 10.46
N ILE A 68 -24.07 -43.02 10.00
CA ILE A 68 -24.78 -41.79 10.32
C ILE A 68 -26.11 -41.81 9.55
N ASN A 69 -27.21 -41.66 10.28
CA ASN A 69 -28.56 -41.57 9.73
C ASN A 69 -28.71 -40.35 8.80
N ASP A 70 -29.05 -40.61 7.55
CA ASP A 70 -29.55 -39.64 6.57
C ASP A 70 -30.95 -39.15 6.95
N ALA A 71 -31.04 -38.21 7.89
CA ALA A 71 -32.31 -37.58 8.25
C ALA A 71 -32.13 -36.10 8.64
N LEU A 72 -31.56 -35.30 7.75
CA LEU A 72 -31.79 -33.85 7.70
C LEU A 72 -31.98 -33.44 6.24
N ASN A 73 -33.21 -33.64 5.75
CA ASN A 73 -33.71 -33.00 4.53
C ASN A 73 -33.77 -31.48 4.74
N GLY A 74 -32.64 -30.79 4.56
CA GLY A 74 -32.64 -29.41 4.12
C GLY A 74 -32.82 -29.41 2.61
N GLN A 75 -33.89 -28.79 2.10
CA GLN A 75 -34.04 -28.56 0.68
C GLN A 75 -32.77 -27.86 0.14
N PRO A 76 -32.18 -28.32 -0.97
CA PRO A 76 -31.15 -27.54 -1.65
C PRO A 76 -31.77 -26.20 -2.05
N PRO A 77 -31.08 -25.06 -1.89
CA PRO A 77 -31.58 -23.80 -2.41
C PRO A 77 -31.86 -23.97 -3.91
N THR A 78 -33.11 -23.75 -4.30
CA THR A 78 -33.69 -24.10 -5.61
C THR A 78 -33.34 -23.12 -6.73
N GLN A 79 -32.25 -22.34 -6.57
CA GLN A 79 -31.70 -21.54 -7.65
C GLN A 79 -30.21 -21.87 -7.83
N PRO A 80 -29.74 -22.10 -9.07
CA PRO A 80 -28.32 -22.25 -9.33
C PRO A 80 -27.62 -20.97 -8.87
N VAL A 81 -26.65 -21.14 -7.98
CA VAL A 81 -25.84 -20.05 -7.44
C VAL A 81 -25.00 -19.51 -8.59
N GLN A 82 -25.46 -18.42 -9.22
CA GLN A 82 -24.84 -17.85 -10.41
C GLN A 82 -24.10 -16.55 -10.06
N LEU A 83 -22.95 -16.35 -10.70
CA LEU A 83 -22.24 -15.07 -10.64
C LEU A 83 -23.11 -13.96 -11.22
N VAL A 84 -23.15 -12.83 -10.53
CA VAL A 84 -23.78 -11.60 -11.01
C VAL A 84 -22.74 -10.91 -11.90
N PRO A 85 -22.98 -10.75 -13.22
CA PRO A 85 -21.97 -10.18 -14.13
C PRO A 85 -21.54 -8.76 -13.75
N ASP A 86 -22.49 -7.94 -13.30
CA ASP A 86 -22.27 -6.56 -12.86
C ASP A 86 -22.44 -6.43 -11.33
N ALA A 87 -21.75 -7.29 -10.57
CA ALA A 87 -21.89 -7.34 -9.11
C ALA A 87 -21.63 -5.98 -8.42
N HIS A 88 -20.86 -5.08 -9.03
CA HIS A 88 -20.62 -3.73 -8.51
C HIS A 88 -21.90 -2.87 -8.41
N LYS A 89 -22.97 -3.24 -9.14
CA LYS A 89 -24.26 -2.53 -9.13
C LYS A 89 -25.19 -2.94 -7.98
N LEU A 90 -24.86 -3.99 -7.22
CA LEU A 90 -25.67 -4.44 -6.09
C LEU A 90 -25.82 -3.31 -5.06
N ALA A 91 -27.04 -3.13 -4.56
CA ALA A 91 -27.44 -1.93 -3.84
C ALA A 91 -27.05 -1.92 -2.37
N THR A 92 -26.85 -3.11 -1.79
CA THR A 92 -26.57 -3.30 -0.37
C THR A 92 -25.53 -4.40 -0.17
N ALA A 93 -24.81 -4.35 0.95
CA ALA A 93 -23.81 -5.37 1.27
C ALA A 93 -24.39 -6.80 1.26
N ASP A 94 -25.60 -7.01 1.80
CA ASP A 94 -26.17 -8.35 1.94
C ASP A 94 -26.64 -8.95 0.61
N GLU A 95 -26.89 -8.14 -0.42
CA GLU A 95 -27.17 -8.62 -1.78
C GLU A 95 -25.97 -9.35 -2.41
N PHE A 96 -24.75 -9.13 -1.90
CA PHE A 96 -23.57 -9.87 -2.36
C PHE A 96 -23.49 -11.29 -1.81
N LEU A 97 -24.24 -11.67 -0.76
CA LEU A 97 -24.06 -12.99 -0.12
C LEU A 97 -24.32 -14.17 -1.08
N PRO A 98 -25.39 -14.18 -1.92
CA PRO A 98 -25.57 -15.21 -2.94
C PRO A 98 -24.47 -15.16 -4.02
N HIS A 99 -23.99 -13.96 -4.37
CA HIS A 99 -22.89 -13.80 -5.32
C HIS A 99 -21.59 -14.43 -4.77
N PHE A 100 -21.24 -14.17 -3.51
CA PHE A 100 -20.07 -14.76 -2.87
C PHE A 100 -20.16 -16.27 -2.76
N ALA A 101 -21.36 -16.81 -2.52
CA ALA A 101 -21.59 -18.25 -2.58
C ALA A 101 -21.28 -18.81 -3.98
N ALA A 102 -21.56 -18.06 -5.06
CA ALA A 102 -21.22 -18.45 -6.43
C ALA A 102 -19.70 -18.40 -6.65
N VAL A 103 -19.06 -17.31 -6.22
CA VAL A 103 -17.61 -17.09 -6.32
C VAL A 103 -16.84 -18.22 -5.66
N ILE A 104 -17.23 -18.61 -4.44
CA ILE A 104 -16.56 -19.67 -3.66
C ILE A 104 -16.72 -21.06 -4.31
N GLN A 105 -17.78 -21.26 -5.09
CA GLN A 105 -18.03 -22.49 -5.84
C GLN A 105 -17.29 -22.55 -7.18
N GLU A 106 -16.68 -21.44 -7.63
CA GLU A 106 -15.89 -21.46 -8.86
C GLU A 106 -14.72 -22.45 -8.75
N LYS A 107 -14.46 -23.14 -9.86
CA LYS A 107 -13.28 -23.99 -9.97
C LYS A 107 -12.03 -23.10 -9.95
N GLY A 108 -11.17 -23.32 -8.96
CA GLY A 108 -9.89 -22.65 -8.85
C GLY A 108 -8.99 -22.88 -10.07
N ILE A 109 -8.26 -21.84 -10.46
CA ILE A 109 -7.22 -21.90 -11.50
C ILE A 109 -5.81 -22.08 -10.89
N SER A 110 -4.90 -22.66 -11.67
CA SER A 110 -3.48 -22.74 -11.31
C SER A 110 -2.73 -21.45 -11.66
N GLN A 111 -1.55 -21.24 -11.09
CA GLN A 111 -0.66 -20.13 -11.47
C GLN A 111 -0.37 -20.10 -12.97
N ARG A 112 -0.13 -21.27 -13.59
CA ARG A 112 0.09 -21.38 -15.03
C ARG A 112 -1.10 -20.86 -15.84
N VAL A 113 -2.33 -21.18 -15.43
CA VAL A 113 -3.54 -20.69 -16.11
C VAL A 113 -3.71 -19.19 -15.87
N ALA A 114 -3.51 -18.74 -14.63
CA ALA A 114 -3.66 -17.35 -14.25
C ALA A 114 -2.69 -16.43 -15.01
N ARG A 115 -1.42 -16.82 -15.13
CA ARG A 115 -0.41 -16.00 -15.83
C ARG A 115 -0.57 -15.97 -17.35
N ALA A 116 -1.23 -16.96 -17.95
CA ALA A 116 -1.29 -17.12 -19.40
C ALA A 116 -2.03 -15.98 -20.13
N THR A 117 -2.84 -15.19 -19.42
CA THR A 117 -3.54 -14.02 -19.97
C THR A 117 -2.66 -12.77 -20.06
N CYS A 118 -1.53 -12.75 -19.37
CA CYS A 118 -0.53 -11.71 -19.52
C CYS A 118 0.55 -12.17 -20.48
N THR A 119 0.68 -11.45 -21.59
CA THR A 119 1.49 -11.85 -22.74
C THR A 119 2.62 -10.86 -23.04
N TRP A 120 3.09 -10.11 -22.03
CA TRP A 120 4.28 -9.29 -22.20
C TRP A 120 5.47 -10.15 -22.63
N PRO A 121 6.32 -9.67 -23.56
CA PRO A 121 7.59 -10.32 -23.87
C PRO A 121 8.45 -10.49 -22.62
N ALA A 122 9.28 -11.54 -22.59
CA ALA A 122 10.07 -11.90 -21.41
C ALA A 122 11.13 -10.86 -21.02
N ASP A 123 11.56 -10.04 -21.97
CA ASP A 123 12.51 -8.92 -21.79
C ASP A 123 11.83 -7.62 -21.32
N VAL A 124 10.49 -7.58 -21.31
CA VAL A 124 9.75 -6.42 -20.81
C VAL A 124 9.71 -6.45 -19.28
N PHE A 125 10.36 -5.47 -18.68
CA PHE A 125 10.33 -5.26 -17.24
C PHE A 125 8.98 -4.67 -16.81
N VAL A 126 8.16 -5.50 -16.15
CA VAL A 126 6.77 -5.15 -15.75
C VAL A 126 6.64 -4.77 -14.28
N ASP A 127 7.57 -5.20 -13.44
CA ASP A 127 7.54 -4.96 -12.00
C ASP A 127 8.95 -4.73 -11.46
N PHE A 128 9.10 -3.64 -10.71
CA PHE A 128 10.35 -3.27 -10.05
C PHE A 128 10.31 -3.48 -8.54
N GLN A 129 9.19 -3.93 -7.97
CA GLN A 129 9.02 -4.04 -6.52
C GLN A 129 9.64 -5.31 -5.97
N PHE A 130 9.54 -6.42 -6.71
CA PHE A 130 10.04 -7.72 -6.28
C PHE A 130 11.25 -8.15 -7.10
N SER A 131 12.23 -8.79 -6.45
CA SER A 131 13.39 -9.34 -7.15
C SER A 131 12.95 -10.45 -8.11
N ASP A 132 13.58 -10.52 -9.28
CA ASP A 132 13.39 -11.62 -10.25
C ASP A 132 13.93 -12.96 -9.75
N THR A 133 14.75 -12.94 -8.70
CA THR A 133 15.33 -14.12 -8.05
C THR A 133 14.49 -14.72 -6.93
N LEU A 134 13.32 -14.15 -6.61
CA LEU A 134 12.45 -14.72 -5.58
C LEU A 134 11.92 -16.10 -6.02
N GLU A 135 11.82 -17.02 -5.06
CA GLU A 135 11.38 -18.41 -5.29
C GLU A 135 10.07 -18.47 -6.09
N TRP A 136 9.06 -17.69 -5.69
CA TRP A 136 7.74 -17.67 -6.34
C TRP A 136 7.73 -17.00 -7.72
N VAL A 137 8.80 -16.29 -8.09
CA VAL A 137 8.99 -15.74 -9.44
C VAL A 137 9.59 -16.80 -10.36
N LEU A 138 10.57 -17.56 -9.85
CA LEU A 138 11.29 -18.58 -10.60
C LEU A 138 10.46 -19.86 -10.78
N GLU A 139 9.71 -20.27 -9.76
CA GLU A 139 8.96 -21.51 -9.73
C GLU A 139 7.52 -21.29 -9.23
N ASP A 140 6.59 -22.05 -9.79
CA ASP A 140 5.19 -22.02 -9.33
C ASP A 140 5.09 -22.55 -7.90
N ARG A 141 4.29 -21.90 -7.04
CA ARG A 141 4.00 -22.44 -5.72
C ARG A 141 3.28 -23.79 -5.85
N PRO A 142 3.46 -24.71 -4.89
CA PRO A 142 2.74 -25.98 -4.89
C PRO A 142 1.23 -25.77 -5.03
N VAL A 143 0.57 -26.55 -5.88
CA VAL A 143 -0.90 -26.46 -6.09
C VAL A 143 -1.65 -26.56 -4.77
N LEU A 144 -1.18 -27.40 -3.84
CA LEU A 144 -1.77 -27.54 -2.51
C LEU A 144 -1.70 -26.23 -1.70
N GLU A 145 -0.60 -25.47 -1.78
CA GLU A 145 -0.49 -24.17 -1.12
C GLU A 145 -1.55 -23.21 -1.66
N ILE A 146 -1.67 -23.11 -2.99
CA ILE A 146 -2.67 -22.24 -3.64
C ILE A 146 -4.09 -22.60 -3.22
N GLU A 147 -4.43 -23.89 -3.20
CA GLU A 147 -5.74 -24.37 -2.76
C GLU A 147 -6.01 -24.10 -1.27
N LEU A 148 -4.99 -24.21 -0.42
CA LEU A 148 -5.11 -23.90 1.00
C LEU A 148 -5.33 -22.40 1.22
N ARG A 149 -4.53 -21.54 0.58
CA ARG A 149 -4.70 -20.08 0.64
C ARG A 149 -6.06 -19.64 0.12
N ARG A 150 -6.56 -20.28 -0.94
CA ARG A 150 -7.90 -20.02 -1.45
C ARG A 150 -8.99 -20.39 -0.43
N ARG A 151 -8.87 -21.55 0.20
CA ARG A 151 -9.81 -21.98 1.26
C ARG A 151 -9.79 -21.06 2.46
N GLU A 152 -8.64 -20.52 2.87
CA GLU A 152 -8.54 -19.60 4.01
C GLU A 152 -9.42 -18.35 3.81
N TRP A 153 -9.34 -17.70 2.65
CA TRP A 153 -10.18 -16.52 2.39
C TRP A 153 -11.64 -16.89 2.11
N HIS A 154 -11.91 -18.07 1.52
CA HIS A 154 -13.28 -18.59 1.42
C HIS A 154 -13.91 -18.76 2.80
N ASP A 155 -13.18 -19.38 3.75
CA ASP A 155 -13.64 -19.57 5.12
C ASP A 155 -13.88 -18.24 5.83
N PHE A 156 -13.00 -17.25 5.62
CA PHE A 156 -13.21 -15.91 6.13
C PHE A 156 -14.49 -15.26 5.58
N VAL A 157 -14.72 -15.34 4.26
CA VAL A 157 -15.94 -14.81 3.63
C VAL A 157 -17.20 -15.53 4.12
N GLN A 158 -17.13 -16.83 4.42
CA GLN A 158 -18.30 -17.58 4.88
C GLN A 158 -18.61 -17.38 6.37
N LYS A 159 -17.58 -17.21 7.21
CA LYS A 159 -17.70 -17.37 8.67
C LYS A 159 -17.08 -16.23 9.48
N GLY A 160 -16.13 -15.50 8.89
CA GLY A 160 -15.28 -14.53 9.60
C GLY A 160 -15.74 -13.07 9.49
N MET A 161 -16.63 -12.75 8.55
CA MET A 161 -17.09 -11.37 8.35
C MET A 161 -18.19 -10.97 9.33
N ILE A 162 -18.12 -9.72 9.80
CA ILE A 162 -19.15 -9.04 10.57
C ILE A 162 -20.33 -8.72 9.63
N PRO A 163 -21.55 -9.21 9.89
CA PRO A 163 -22.71 -8.92 9.05
C PRO A 163 -23.04 -7.43 9.03
N TYR A 164 -23.33 -6.88 7.86
CA TYR A 164 -23.63 -5.44 7.70
C TYR A 164 -24.81 -5.00 8.56
N ALA A 165 -25.83 -5.85 8.73
CA ALA A 165 -26.98 -5.59 9.58
C ALA A 165 -26.63 -5.22 11.03
N THR A 166 -25.47 -5.66 11.55
CA THR A 166 -25.02 -5.34 12.92
C THR A 166 -24.43 -3.92 13.06
N VAL A 167 -24.06 -3.29 11.94
CA VAL A 167 -23.37 -1.99 11.90
C VAL A 167 -24.06 -0.96 11.00
N LYS A 168 -25.15 -1.32 10.31
CA LYS A 168 -25.84 -0.47 9.32
C LYS A 168 -26.18 0.94 9.83
N ASP A 169 -26.53 1.07 11.11
CA ASP A 169 -26.94 2.33 11.72
C ASP A 169 -25.75 3.19 12.18
N ARG A 170 -24.51 2.72 11.97
CA ARG A 170 -23.27 3.44 12.34
C ARG A 170 -22.72 4.34 11.26
N PHE A 171 -23.20 4.21 10.02
CA PHE A 171 -22.62 4.88 8.87
C PHE A 171 -23.60 5.85 8.23
N LEU A 172 -23.23 7.13 8.13
CA LEU A 172 -24.05 8.16 7.49
C LEU A 172 -23.18 9.20 6.81
N GLY A 173 -23.61 9.66 5.64
CA GLY A 173 -23.01 10.78 4.94
C GLY A 173 -21.63 10.50 4.35
N ARG A 174 -20.94 11.58 4.04
CA ARG A 174 -19.70 11.66 3.25
C ARG A 174 -18.64 12.41 4.03
N GLY A 175 -17.38 12.03 3.89
CA GLY A 175 -16.29 12.71 4.57
C GLY A 175 -14.93 12.13 4.27
N LEU A 176 -13.89 12.87 4.65
CA LEU A 176 -12.51 12.40 4.57
C LEU A 176 -12.17 11.55 5.80
N VAL A 177 -11.35 10.54 5.58
CA VAL A 177 -10.75 9.70 6.63
C VAL A 177 -9.24 9.82 6.50
N ILE A 178 -8.60 10.33 7.55
CA ILE A 178 -7.14 10.52 7.57
C ILE A 178 -6.56 9.82 8.80
N VAL A 179 -5.49 9.03 8.60
CA VAL A 179 -4.71 8.49 9.72
C VAL A 179 -3.57 9.45 10.04
N ALA A 180 -3.58 10.01 11.25
CA ALA A 180 -2.54 10.92 11.72
C ALA A 180 -2.45 10.93 13.25
N GLY A 181 -1.24 10.86 13.79
CA GLY A 181 -1.04 10.71 15.23
C GLY A 181 0.41 10.89 15.72
N ASN A 182 1.38 11.07 14.84
CA ASN A 182 2.73 11.48 15.26
C ASN A 182 3.00 12.92 14.79
N ALA A 183 4.07 13.54 15.28
CA ALA A 183 4.38 14.93 14.99
C ALA A 183 4.42 15.22 13.48
N ASP A 184 5.07 14.37 12.70
CA ASP A 184 5.20 14.53 11.25
C ASP A 184 3.84 14.43 10.54
N THR A 185 3.04 13.42 10.86
CA THR A 185 1.69 13.25 10.27
C THR A 185 0.76 14.39 10.65
N ILE A 186 0.82 14.89 11.89
CA ILE A 186 0.05 16.07 12.31
C ILE A 186 0.44 17.30 11.48
N MET A 187 1.75 17.52 11.25
CA MET A 187 2.20 18.65 10.42
C MET A 187 1.73 18.52 8.97
N ARG A 188 1.76 17.32 8.40
CA ARG A 188 1.23 17.09 7.04
C ARG A 188 -0.29 17.27 6.97
N VAL A 189 -1.03 16.86 8.00
CA VAL A 189 -2.47 17.16 8.09
C VAL A 189 -2.71 18.67 8.14
N LYS A 190 -1.91 19.46 8.87
CA LYS A 190 -2.03 20.93 8.85
C LYS A 190 -1.90 21.50 7.41
N VAL A 191 -1.06 20.90 6.56
CA VAL A 191 -0.94 21.26 5.13
C VAL A 191 -2.24 20.95 4.38
N ILE A 192 -2.79 19.74 4.55
CA ILE A 192 -4.08 19.35 3.94
C ILE A 192 -5.20 20.30 4.38
N LEU A 193 -5.31 20.61 5.68
CA LEU A 193 -6.38 21.47 6.21
C LEU A 193 -6.33 22.89 5.64
N ARG A 194 -5.13 23.49 5.54
CA ARG A 194 -4.97 24.80 4.90
C ARG A 194 -5.35 24.76 3.43
N GLN A 195 -4.99 23.69 2.73
CA GLN A 195 -5.36 23.51 1.33
C GLN A 195 -6.87 23.34 1.15
N LEU A 196 -7.54 22.54 1.99
CA LEU A 196 -9.01 22.40 1.95
C LEU A 196 -9.71 23.74 2.18
N ASN A 197 -9.22 24.55 3.14
CA ASN A 197 -9.72 25.90 3.36
C ASN A 197 -9.50 26.80 2.14
N ARG A 198 -8.32 26.73 1.50
CA ARG A 198 -8.01 27.47 0.27
C ARG A 198 -8.93 27.09 -0.90
N LEU A 199 -9.34 25.83 -0.97
CA LEU A 199 -10.28 25.30 -1.96
C LEU A 199 -11.74 25.67 -1.65
N GLY A 200 -12.03 26.22 -0.47
CA GLY A 200 -13.40 26.47 0.00
C GLY A 200 -14.18 25.20 0.28
N SER A 201 -13.49 24.07 0.49
CA SER A 201 -14.13 22.78 0.75
C SER A 201 -14.81 22.77 2.12
N ILE A 202 -16.00 22.18 2.19
CA ILE A 202 -16.78 22.02 3.43
C ILE A 202 -16.92 20.55 3.86
N ILE A 203 -16.17 19.65 3.22
CA ILE A 203 -16.24 18.22 3.50
C ILE A 203 -15.78 17.93 4.94
N PRO A 204 -16.61 17.27 5.77
CA PRO A 204 -16.20 16.95 7.14
C PRO A 204 -15.06 15.93 7.14
N ILE A 205 -14.20 16.00 8.15
CA ILE A 205 -13.01 15.13 8.27
C ILE A 205 -13.14 14.28 9.53
N GLU A 206 -12.72 13.02 9.45
CA GLU A 206 -12.47 12.18 10.61
C GLU A 206 -10.99 11.77 10.66
N ILE A 207 -10.31 12.19 11.73
CA ILE A 207 -8.91 11.89 11.98
C ILE A 207 -8.82 10.69 12.93
N HIS A 208 -8.14 9.64 12.47
CA HIS A 208 -7.90 8.42 13.22
C HIS A 208 -6.46 8.38 13.73
N TYR A 209 -6.29 8.02 14.99
CA TYR A 209 -4.99 7.99 15.68
C TYR A 209 -4.93 6.83 16.67
N TRP A 210 -3.78 6.58 17.29
CA TRP A 210 -3.61 5.53 18.28
C TRP A 210 -3.24 6.06 19.67
N ASP A 211 -4.16 5.94 20.62
CA ASP A 211 -3.94 6.25 22.04
C ASP A 211 -3.37 7.66 22.27
N THR A 212 -2.19 7.79 22.90
CA THR A 212 -1.61 9.10 23.25
C THR A 212 -1.00 9.87 22.08
N GLU A 213 -1.20 9.40 20.85
CA GLU A 213 -0.74 10.05 19.63
C GLU A 213 -1.41 11.39 19.34
N MET A 214 -2.65 11.58 19.80
CA MET A 214 -3.38 12.83 19.64
C MET A 214 -3.79 13.37 21.00
N ASP A 215 -3.33 14.58 21.34
CA ASP A 215 -3.72 15.29 22.55
C ASP A 215 -4.68 16.46 22.27
N ILE A 216 -5.24 17.05 23.33
CA ILE A 216 -6.21 18.14 23.23
C ILE A 216 -5.61 19.38 22.56
N GLY A 217 -4.31 19.64 22.74
CA GLY A 217 -3.62 20.78 22.12
C GLY A 217 -3.51 20.60 20.61
N ALA A 218 -3.07 19.42 20.16
CA ALA A 218 -3.04 19.05 18.75
C ALA A 218 -4.44 19.11 18.11
N MET A 219 -5.47 18.62 18.80
CA MET A 219 -6.86 18.74 18.32
C MET A 219 -7.29 20.21 18.19
N ALA A 220 -6.98 21.06 19.18
CA ALA A 220 -7.30 22.49 19.12
C ALA A 220 -6.61 23.19 17.95
N ASP A 221 -5.32 22.90 17.72
CA ASP A 221 -4.54 23.40 16.60
C ASP A 221 -5.16 23.02 15.24
N LEU A 222 -5.60 21.77 15.09
CA LEU A 222 -6.22 21.29 13.85
C LEU A 222 -7.60 21.92 13.63
N ASN A 223 -8.43 22.01 14.67
CA ASN A 223 -9.75 22.65 14.61
C ASN A 223 -9.69 24.15 14.31
N ALA A 224 -8.58 24.81 14.65
CA ALA A 224 -8.36 26.21 14.30
C ALA A 224 -8.11 26.42 12.78
N LEU A 225 -7.66 25.38 12.07
CA LEU A 225 -7.39 25.44 10.63
C LEU A 225 -8.61 25.06 9.78
N TYR A 226 -9.45 24.15 10.27
CA TYR A 226 -10.57 23.59 9.51
C TYR A 226 -11.63 23.00 10.43
N THR A 227 -12.91 23.05 10.02
CA THR A 227 -14.05 22.51 10.78
C THR A 227 -15.19 22.12 9.84
N PRO A 228 -15.96 21.05 10.13
CA PRO A 228 -15.86 20.17 11.29
C PRO A 228 -14.82 19.05 11.14
N ILE A 229 -14.09 18.78 12.23
CA ILE A 229 -13.19 17.63 12.38
C ILE A 229 -13.69 16.75 13.53
N TYR A 230 -13.76 15.45 13.26
CA TYR A 230 -14.02 14.41 14.23
C TYR A 230 -12.76 13.60 14.49
N TYR A 231 -12.67 13.01 15.68
CA TYR A 231 -11.49 12.29 16.13
C TYR A 231 -11.88 10.89 16.59
N ASN A 232 -11.15 9.88 16.14
CA ASN A 232 -11.37 8.50 16.53
C ASN A 232 -10.06 7.80 16.95
N ASP A 233 -10.02 7.37 18.22
CA ASP A 233 -8.90 6.59 18.75
C ASP A 233 -9.10 5.10 18.43
N LEU A 234 -8.24 4.56 17.58
CA LEU A 234 -8.26 3.17 17.13
C LEU A 234 -7.87 2.16 18.23
N SER A 235 -7.28 2.62 19.34
CA SER A 235 -6.93 1.75 20.48
C SER A 235 -8.13 1.41 21.37
N LYS A 236 -9.26 2.10 21.20
CA LYS A 236 -10.39 2.04 22.12
C LYS A 236 -11.42 0.97 21.73
N PRO A 237 -12.17 0.42 22.70
CA PRO A 237 -13.05 -0.73 22.48
C PRO A 237 -14.35 -0.43 21.70
N HIS A 238 -14.66 0.84 21.38
CA HIS A 238 -15.87 1.19 20.63
C HIS A 238 -15.74 0.98 19.10
N ASN A 239 -14.52 0.71 18.64
CA ASN A 239 -14.25 0.39 17.24
C ASN A 239 -14.91 -0.95 16.85
N ILE A 240 -15.35 -1.05 15.60
CA ILE A 240 -15.94 -2.26 15.01
C ILE A 240 -14.83 -3.27 14.69
N ILE A 241 -13.78 -2.78 14.04
CA ILE A 241 -12.60 -3.55 13.67
C ILE A 241 -11.49 -3.22 14.65
N HIS A 242 -11.05 -4.23 15.37
CA HIS A 242 -9.93 -4.14 16.30
C HIS A 242 -8.66 -4.64 15.63
N ILE A 243 -7.61 -3.83 15.68
CA ILE A 243 -6.30 -4.19 15.17
C ILE A 243 -5.28 -4.16 16.29
N LYS A 244 -4.15 -4.83 16.07
CA LYS A 244 -2.96 -4.66 16.90
C LYS A 244 -2.02 -3.71 16.18
N LYS A 245 -1.59 -2.67 16.89
CA LYS A 245 -0.48 -1.84 16.42
C LYS A 245 0.82 -2.59 16.69
N ASP A 246 1.57 -2.88 15.64
CA ASP A 246 2.91 -3.40 15.78
C ASP A 246 3.78 -2.29 16.38
N GLY A 247 4.73 -2.66 17.26
CA GLY A 247 5.49 -1.70 18.07
C GLY A 247 6.17 -0.59 17.27
N TYR A 248 6.82 0.36 17.95
CA TYR A 248 7.35 1.62 17.38
C TYR A 248 8.16 1.51 16.06
N PHE A 249 8.75 0.34 15.76
CA PHE A 249 9.57 0.09 14.57
C PHE A 249 8.83 -0.63 13.41
N GLY A 250 7.56 -1.02 13.57
CA GLY A 250 6.77 -1.69 12.54
C GLY A 250 6.04 -0.72 11.61
N ILE A 251 5.96 -1.05 10.33
CA ILE A 251 5.11 -0.29 9.39
C ILE A 251 3.65 -0.70 9.65
N ASN A 252 2.85 0.25 10.12
CA ASN A 252 1.51 -0.03 10.64
C ASN A 252 0.41 0.15 9.56
N TYR A 253 0.51 -0.57 8.44
CA TYR A 253 -0.47 -0.50 7.34
C TYR A 253 -1.91 -0.84 7.78
N GLN A 254 -2.07 -1.64 8.85
CA GLN A 254 -3.34 -1.98 9.47
C GLN A 254 -4.17 -0.77 9.91
N LEU A 255 -3.52 0.35 10.22
CA LEU A 255 -4.23 1.54 10.71
C LEU A 255 -5.16 2.14 9.63
N LYS A 256 -4.78 2.05 8.35
CA LYS A 256 -5.59 2.58 7.24
C LYS A 256 -6.88 1.80 7.03
N THR A 257 -6.78 0.46 6.98
CA THR A 257 -7.95 -0.40 6.84
C THR A 257 -8.89 -0.28 8.05
N ALA A 258 -8.33 -0.23 9.26
CA ALA A 258 -9.10 0.01 10.47
C ALA A 258 -9.76 1.39 10.50
N ALA A 259 -9.06 2.45 10.08
CA ALA A 259 -9.63 3.79 10.01
C ALA A 259 -10.82 3.84 9.06
N LEU A 260 -10.67 3.31 7.84
CA LEU A 260 -11.72 3.27 6.85
C LEU A 260 -12.98 2.53 7.35
N LEU A 261 -12.81 1.33 7.91
CA LEU A 261 -13.92 0.52 8.42
C LEU A 261 -14.60 1.15 9.63
N ASN A 262 -13.82 1.75 10.55
CA ASN A 262 -14.34 2.35 11.78
C ASN A 262 -14.86 3.78 11.62
N ALA A 263 -14.60 4.46 10.50
CA ALA A 263 -15.09 5.81 10.23
C ALA A 263 -16.62 5.87 10.23
N ARG A 264 -17.19 7.03 10.56
CA ARG A 264 -18.65 7.23 10.62
C ARG A 264 -19.33 7.38 9.27
N TRP A 265 -18.56 7.58 8.20
CA TRP A 265 -19.11 7.90 6.88
C TRP A 265 -19.70 6.67 6.21
N ALA A 266 -20.82 6.83 5.52
CA ALA A 266 -21.33 5.82 4.60
C ALA A 266 -20.43 5.74 3.36
N GLU A 267 -20.00 6.91 2.85
CA GLU A 267 -19.20 7.04 1.64
C GLU A 267 -17.87 7.78 1.95
N PRO A 268 -16.92 7.16 2.67
CA PRO A 268 -15.63 7.78 2.98
C PRO A 268 -14.72 7.93 1.76
N ILE A 269 -13.93 9.02 1.76
CA ILE A 269 -12.70 9.13 0.99
C ILE A 269 -11.54 8.91 1.97
N LEU A 270 -10.78 7.83 1.81
CA LEU A 270 -9.51 7.66 2.51
C LEU A 270 -8.49 8.63 1.91
N LEU A 271 -7.71 9.29 2.75
CA LEU A 271 -6.66 10.19 2.31
C LEU A 271 -5.44 10.06 3.23
N ASP A 272 -4.28 9.76 2.66
CA ASP A 272 -3.01 9.75 3.38
C ASP A 272 -2.63 11.15 3.85
N SER A 273 -1.91 11.22 4.98
CA SER A 273 -1.51 12.50 5.57
C SER A 273 -0.62 13.36 4.67
N ASP A 274 0.13 12.75 3.74
CA ASP A 274 1.00 13.39 2.73
C ASP A 274 0.36 13.46 1.34
N ASN A 275 -0.97 13.40 1.26
CA ASN A 275 -1.70 13.48 0.01
C ASN A 275 -2.55 14.75 -0.08
N ILE A 276 -2.08 15.73 -0.87
CA ILE A 276 -2.65 17.08 -0.91
C ILE A 276 -3.76 17.15 -1.97
N PRO A 277 -5.01 17.48 -1.62
CA PRO A 277 -6.07 17.71 -2.60
C PRO A 277 -5.81 18.95 -3.45
N ILE A 278 -5.95 18.82 -4.76
CA ILE A 278 -5.82 19.93 -5.72
C ILE A 278 -7.19 20.53 -6.09
N LEU A 279 -8.25 19.74 -5.93
CA LEU A 279 -9.65 20.13 -6.10
C LEU A 279 -10.43 19.79 -4.82
N ASP A 280 -11.63 20.35 -4.67
CA ASP A 280 -12.52 20.00 -3.56
C ASP A 280 -12.87 18.51 -3.63
N PRO A 281 -12.46 17.68 -2.64
CA PRO A 281 -12.72 16.24 -2.67
C PRO A 281 -14.20 15.88 -2.79
N ALA A 282 -15.11 16.76 -2.35
CA ALA A 282 -16.55 16.52 -2.47
C ALA A 282 -17.02 16.37 -3.92
N THR A 283 -16.32 16.96 -4.90
CA THR A 283 -16.70 16.81 -6.32
C THR A 283 -16.48 15.41 -6.86
N LEU A 284 -15.68 14.57 -6.18
CA LEU A 284 -15.40 13.19 -6.62
C LEU A 284 -16.63 12.30 -6.50
N TYR A 285 -17.56 12.61 -5.58
CA TYR A 285 -18.82 11.91 -5.46
C TYR A 285 -19.72 12.09 -6.69
N ASP A 286 -19.53 13.15 -7.46
CA ASP A 286 -20.30 13.42 -8.68
C ASP A 286 -19.66 12.81 -9.93
N SER A 287 -18.50 12.15 -9.79
CA SER A 287 -17.83 11.52 -10.90
C SER A 287 -18.64 10.35 -11.48
N ILE A 288 -18.62 10.20 -12.79
CA ILE A 288 -19.28 9.09 -13.50
C ILE A 288 -18.72 7.77 -13.01
N GLN A 289 -17.40 7.69 -12.80
CA GLN A 289 -16.76 6.50 -12.22
C GLN A 289 -17.35 6.15 -10.85
N TYR A 290 -17.53 7.11 -9.96
CA TYR A 290 -18.10 6.81 -8.64
C TYR A 290 -19.60 6.48 -8.71
N GLN A 291 -20.37 7.20 -9.53
CA GLN A 291 -21.80 6.96 -9.69
C GLN A 291 -22.12 5.58 -10.30
N GLU A 292 -21.24 5.05 -11.17
CA GLU A 292 -21.40 3.71 -11.76
C GLU A 292 -20.88 2.60 -10.83
N TYR A 293 -19.70 2.77 -10.24
CA TYR A 293 -19.02 1.67 -9.53
C TYR A 293 -19.17 1.73 -8.01
N HIS A 294 -19.50 2.89 -7.45
CA HIS A 294 -19.55 3.16 -6.00
C HIS A 294 -18.25 2.86 -5.24
N SER A 295 -17.17 2.53 -5.94
CA SER A 295 -15.80 2.48 -5.47
C SER A 295 -14.88 3.01 -6.58
N VAL A 296 -13.89 3.81 -6.20
CA VAL A 296 -12.87 4.34 -7.13
C VAL A 296 -11.50 4.12 -6.53
N PHE A 297 -10.65 3.41 -7.29
CA PHE A 297 -9.26 3.11 -6.95
C PHE A 297 -8.33 3.78 -7.94
N TRP A 298 -7.32 4.47 -7.43
CA TRP A 298 -6.32 5.15 -8.23
C TRP A 298 -5.17 4.19 -8.56
N PRO A 299 -4.60 4.27 -9.77
CA PRO A 299 -3.48 3.43 -10.15
C PRO A 299 -2.18 3.91 -9.50
N ASP A 300 -1.33 2.95 -9.15
CA ASP A 300 0.07 3.15 -8.77
C ASP A 300 0.97 3.02 -10.01
N ILE A 301 2.28 3.27 -9.84
CA ILE A 301 3.31 3.15 -10.88
C ILE A 301 3.69 1.70 -11.19
N ALA A 302 3.40 0.76 -10.29
CA ALA A 302 3.81 -0.64 -10.44
C ALA A 302 2.69 -1.53 -11.03
N ARG A 303 3.08 -2.72 -11.48
CA ARG A 303 2.15 -3.79 -11.91
C ARG A 303 2.47 -5.06 -11.17
N THR A 304 1.45 -5.86 -10.90
CA THR A 304 1.65 -7.18 -10.34
C THR A 304 2.21 -8.13 -11.40
N ARG A 305 3.34 -8.77 -11.10
CA ARG A 305 3.97 -9.77 -11.99
C ARG A 305 2.98 -10.86 -12.42
N PRO A 306 3.04 -11.35 -13.67
CA PRO A 306 2.23 -12.50 -14.09
C PRO A 306 2.45 -13.76 -13.24
N GLN A 307 3.67 -13.98 -12.76
CA GLN A 307 4.07 -15.13 -11.94
C GLN A 307 3.53 -15.06 -10.52
N ASN A 308 2.99 -13.91 -10.09
CA ASN A 308 2.57 -13.74 -8.71
C ASN A 308 1.46 -14.75 -8.33
N PRO A 309 1.64 -15.56 -7.27
CA PRO A 309 0.66 -16.55 -6.85
C PRO A 309 -0.71 -15.95 -6.52
N VAL A 310 -0.77 -14.67 -6.15
CA VAL A 310 -1.99 -13.95 -5.78
C VAL A 310 -3.10 -14.08 -6.85
N TRP A 311 -2.72 -14.08 -8.13
CA TRP A 311 -3.66 -14.23 -9.25
C TRP A 311 -4.42 -15.56 -9.14
N ALA A 312 -3.70 -16.65 -8.90
CA ALA A 312 -4.30 -17.97 -8.74
C ALA A 312 -5.07 -18.10 -7.42
N ILE A 313 -4.53 -17.57 -6.31
CA ILE A 313 -5.17 -17.61 -4.99
C ILE A 313 -6.58 -16.98 -5.05
N PHE A 314 -6.73 -15.84 -5.72
CA PHE A 314 -8.00 -15.13 -5.88
C PHE A 314 -8.76 -15.47 -7.17
N ASN A 315 -8.41 -16.60 -7.79
CA ASN A 315 -9.06 -17.11 -9.00
C ASN A 315 -9.18 -16.07 -10.13
N THR A 316 -8.17 -15.21 -10.27
CA THR A 316 -8.20 -14.05 -11.17
C THR A 316 -7.10 -14.20 -12.21
N PRO A 317 -7.44 -14.28 -13.51
CA PRO A 317 -6.44 -14.24 -14.56
C PRO A 317 -5.65 -12.92 -14.50
N CYS A 318 -4.36 -12.98 -14.79
CA CYS A 318 -3.50 -11.82 -14.83
C CYS A 318 -4.04 -10.77 -15.82
N ARG A 319 -3.94 -9.49 -15.47
CA ARG A 319 -4.55 -8.38 -16.21
C ARG A 319 -3.49 -7.50 -16.86
N MET A 320 -3.44 -7.53 -18.20
CA MET A 320 -2.55 -6.67 -19.00
C MET A 320 -2.88 -5.18 -18.83
N ALA A 321 -4.16 -4.84 -18.83
CA ALA A 321 -4.67 -3.47 -18.82
C ALA A 321 -4.93 -2.93 -17.40
N GLU A 322 -4.05 -3.27 -16.45
CA GLU A 322 -4.21 -2.93 -15.05
C GLU A 322 -2.87 -2.65 -14.37
N TYR A 323 -2.84 -1.56 -13.61
CA TYR A 323 -1.76 -1.23 -12.68
C TYR A 323 -2.20 -1.61 -11.27
N GLU A 324 -1.24 -1.76 -10.37
CA GLU A 324 -1.54 -1.90 -8.94
C GLU A 324 -2.30 -0.68 -8.43
N GLN A 325 -2.95 -0.82 -7.27
CA GLN A 325 -3.65 0.29 -6.64
C GLN A 325 -2.70 1.12 -5.75
N GLU A 326 -2.90 2.43 -5.77
CA GLU A 326 -2.40 3.38 -4.78
C GLU A 326 -3.46 3.56 -3.68
N SER A 327 -3.13 3.26 -2.42
CA SER A 327 -4.05 3.43 -1.27
C SER A 327 -3.92 4.77 -0.57
N GLY A 328 -3.02 5.66 -1.01
CA GLY A 328 -2.95 7.04 -0.55
C GLY A 328 -4.25 7.82 -0.74
N GLN A 329 -5.11 7.36 -1.66
CA GLN A 329 -6.50 7.80 -1.80
C GLN A 329 -7.38 6.69 -2.37
N LEU A 330 -8.57 6.52 -1.79
CA LEU A 330 -9.65 5.73 -2.37
C LEU A 330 -10.99 6.31 -1.96
N LEU A 331 -12.01 6.08 -2.78
CA LEU A 331 -13.39 6.48 -2.51
C LEU A 331 -14.27 5.22 -2.57
N VAL A 332 -15.12 5.00 -1.57
CA VAL A 332 -15.93 3.76 -1.50
C VAL A 332 -17.24 4.00 -0.76
N ASP A 333 -18.31 3.37 -1.21
CA ASP A 333 -19.57 3.22 -0.46
C ASP A 333 -19.49 1.99 0.47
N LYS A 334 -19.35 2.22 1.78
CA LYS A 334 -19.29 1.16 2.78
C LYS A 334 -20.61 0.44 2.96
N THR A 335 -21.74 1.04 2.59
CA THR A 335 -23.05 0.39 2.71
C THR A 335 -23.23 -0.74 1.69
N ARG A 336 -22.49 -0.66 0.58
CA ARG A 336 -22.42 -1.70 -0.46
C ARG A 336 -21.24 -2.64 -0.26
N PHE A 337 -20.06 -2.10 -0.01
CA PHE A 337 -18.81 -2.87 -0.04
C PHE A 337 -18.26 -3.21 1.36
N TRP A 338 -19.13 -3.28 2.37
CA TRP A 338 -18.76 -3.62 3.75
C TRP A 338 -17.94 -4.92 3.82
N TYR A 339 -18.34 -5.94 3.08
CA TYR A 339 -17.68 -7.24 3.07
C TYR A 339 -16.33 -7.22 2.33
N HIS A 340 -16.24 -6.49 1.21
CA HIS A 340 -14.99 -6.33 0.45
C HIS A 340 -13.92 -5.62 1.28
N LEU A 341 -14.31 -4.57 2.01
CA LEU A 341 -13.40 -3.84 2.89
C LEU A 341 -12.91 -4.70 4.06
N GLN A 342 -13.77 -5.59 4.59
CA GLN A 342 -13.34 -6.55 5.61
C GLN A 342 -12.34 -7.57 5.06
N LEU A 343 -12.53 -8.07 3.83
CA LEU A 343 -11.56 -8.95 3.20
C LEU A 343 -10.22 -8.23 3.00
N ALA A 344 -10.23 -6.99 2.48
CA ALA A 344 -9.01 -6.18 2.36
C ALA A 344 -8.31 -5.98 3.72
N SER A 345 -9.08 -5.71 4.77
CA SER A 345 -8.54 -5.61 6.14
C SER A 345 -7.96 -6.93 6.63
N TRP A 346 -8.60 -8.05 6.34
CA TRP A 346 -8.13 -9.37 6.77
C TRP A 346 -6.83 -9.79 6.08
N LEU A 347 -6.71 -9.48 4.79
CA LEU A 347 -5.48 -9.65 4.01
C LEU A 347 -4.32 -8.83 4.61
N ASN A 348 -4.60 -7.61 5.07
CA ASN A 348 -3.60 -6.69 5.63
C ASN A 348 -3.18 -7.03 7.06
N ASN A 349 -4.10 -7.60 7.84
CA ASN A 349 -3.92 -7.75 9.28
C ASN A 349 -3.65 -9.21 9.65
N GLU A 350 -4.69 -10.06 9.67
CA GLU A 350 -4.57 -11.45 10.10
C GLU A 350 -3.65 -12.27 9.18
N GLN A 351 -3.65 -11.97 7.88
CA GLN A 351 -2.81 -12.63 6.87
C GLN A 351 -1.67 -11.78 6.34
N GLY A 352 -1.45 -10.60 6.91
CA GLY A 352 -0.48 -9.62 6.40
C GLY A 352 0.92 -10.21 6.22
N LYS A 353 1.34 -11.11 7.12
CA LYS A 353 2.65 -11.77 7.02
C LYS A 353 2.86 -12.49 5.68
N TYR A 354 1.86 -13.25 5.21
CA TYR A 354 1.98 -13.97 3.95
C TYR A 354 1.83 -13.04 2.75
N TYR A 355 0.77 -12.22 2.74
CA TYR A 355 0.50 -11.39 1.57
C TYR A 355 1.55 -10.30 1.37
N ASN A 356 2.20 -9.81 2.42
CA ASN A 356 3.31 -8.85 2.29
C ASN A 356 4.58 -9.43 1.63
N GLU A 357 4.69 -10.76 1.49
CA GLU A 357 5.81 -11.40 0.77
C GLU A 357 5.58 -11.44 -0.75
N ILE A 358 4.35 -11.21 -1.20
CA ILE A 358 3.94 -11.28 -2.61
C ILE A 358 3.21 -10.02 -3.10
N LEU A 359 2.73 -9.17 -2.21
CA LEU A 359 2.11 -7.86 -2.47
C LEU A 359 2.77 -6.82 -1.57
N LEU A 360 2.80 -5.55 -1.98
CA LEU A 360 3.41 -4.50 -1.19
C LEU A 360 2.40 -3.80 -0.28
N GLY A 361 2.14 -4.37 0.90
CA GLY A 361 1.33 -3.74 1.94
C GLY A 361 -0.15 -3.58 1.59
N ASP A 362 -0.82 -2.63 2.25
CA ASP A 362 -2.27 -2.38 2.09
C ASP A 362 -2.65 -1.93 0.68
N LYS A 363 -1.71 -1.32 -0.07
CA LYS A 363 -2.00 -0.60 -1.31
C LYS A 363 -2.78 -1.44 -2.32
N ASP A 364 -2.40 -2.70 -2.45
CA ASP A 364 -2.93 -3.59 -3.48
C ASP A 364 -3.90 -4.64 -2.93
N MET A 365 -4.06 -4.70 -1.60
CA MET A 365 -5.00 -5.61 -0.94
C MET A 365 -6.46 -5.23 -1.15
N PHE A 366 -6.76 -3.92 -1.28
CA PHE A 366 -8.08 -3.45 -1.67
C PHE A 366 -8.45 -3.95 -3.08
N ARG A 367 -7.59 -3.72 -4.07
CA ARG A 367 -7.79 -4.18 -5.45
C ARG A 367 -8.00 -5.69 -5.50
N PHE A 368 -7.15 -6.46 -4.82
CA PHE A 368 -7.27 -7.90 -4.82
C PHE A 368 -8.48 -8.45 -4.05
N ALA A 369 -8.96 -7.77 -3.01
CA ALA A 369 -10.24 -8.12 -2.39
C ALA A 369 -11.41 -7.98 -3.38
N TRP A 370 -11.42 -6.94 -4.23
CA TRP A 370 -12.41 -6.79 -5.31
C TRP A 370 -12.28 -7.88 -6.37
N HIS A 371 -11.06 -8.24 -6.76
CA HIS A 371 -10.82 -9.36 -7.69
C HIS A 371 -11.25 -10.72 -7.13
N ALA A 372 -10.94 -10.99 -5.87
CA ALA A 372 -11.35 -12.22 -5.18
C ALA A 372 -12.87 -12.35 -5.19
N LEU A 373 -13.57 -11.25 -4.90
CA LEU A 373 -15.03 -11.17 -4.83
C LEU A 373 -15.70 -10.83 -6.17
N LYS A 374 -14.99 -10.97 -7.30
CA LYS A 374 -15.51 -10.79 -8.68
C LYS A 374 -16.31 -9.50 -8.89
N THR A 375 -15.84 -8.41 -8.27
CA THR A 375 -16.51 -7.11 -8.29
C THR A 375 -15.63 -6.10 -9.04
N ASN A 376 -16.23 -5.34 -9.95
CA ASN A 376 -15.55 -4.26 -10.66
C ASN A 376 -15.45 -3.00 -9.78
N PHE A 377 -14.50 -2.11 -10.09
CA PHE A 377 -14.32 -0.83 -9.43
C PHE A 377 -14.01 0.25 -10.48
N GLY A 378 -14.34 1.50 -10.14
CA GLY A 378 -14.03 2.66 -10.96
C GLY A 378 -12.56 3.05 -10.83
N LYS A 379 -12.04 3.73 -11.85
CA LYS A 379 -10.67 4.22 -11.86
C LYS A 379 -10.54 5.46 -12.75
N PRO A 380 -9.55 6.33 -12.50
CA PRO A 380 -9.21 7.37 -13.46
C PRO A 380 -8.86 6.82 -14.83
N LYS A 381 -9.27 7.54 -15.88
CA LYS A 381 -8.86 7.22 -17.26
C LYS A 381 -7.35 7.36 -17.45
N LYS A 382 -6.75 8.36 -16.79
CA LYS A 382 -5.32 8.66 -16.86
C LYS A 382 -4.54 7.95 -15.79
N TRP A 383 -3.42 7.36 -16.18
CA TRP A 383 -2.41 6.82 -15.28
C TRP A 383 -1.75 7.94 -14.45
N VAL A 384 -1.03 7.54 -13.40
CA VAL A 384 -0.35 8.46 -12.50
C VAL A 384 0.75 9.25 -13.21
N THR A 385 0.92 10.52 -12.84
CA THR A 385 2.03 11.37 -13.28
C THR A 385 3.09 11.46 -12.21
N SER A 386 4.35 11.19 -12.56
CA SER A 386 5.47 11.43 -11.66
C SER A 386 5.75 12.93 -11.59
N VAL A 387 5.92 13.46 -10.39
CA VAL A 387 6.22 14.88 -10.12
C VAL A 387 7.49 14.97 -9.27
N GLY A 388 8.37 15.90 -9.61
CA GLY A 388 9.48 16.28 -8.74
C GLY A 388 10.42 17.31 -9.33
N THR A 389 11.72 17.01 -9.36
CA THR A 389 12.76 17.95 -9.79
C THR A 389 13.58 17.41 -10.94
N GLU A 390 14.01 18.28 -11.85
CA GLU A 390 15.13 18.02 -12.75
C GLU A 390 16.29 18.96 -12.42
N ASN A 391 17.47 18.39 -12.21
CA ASN A 391 18.70 19.11 -11.91
C ASN A 391 19.84 18.53 -12.75
N ASP A 392 20.41 19.34 -13.65
CA ASP A 392 21.53 18.98 -14.52
C ASP A 392 21.30 17.66 -15.29
N GLY A 393 20.09 17.49 -15.83
CA GLY A 393 19.66 16.28 -16.55
C GLY A 393 19.26 15.10 -15.65
N PHE A 394 19.38 15.22 -14.33
CA PHE A 394 18.90 14.23 -13.38
C PHE A 394 17.48 14.54 -12.92
N TYR A 395 16.52 13.75 -13.39
CA TYR A 395 15.14 13.79 -12.89
C TYR A 395 14.97 12.94 -11.63
N CYS A 396 14.36 13.49 -10.59
CA CYS A 396 13.89 12.77 -9.41
C CYS A 396 12.39 13.00 -9.22
N GLY A 397 11.58 11.98 -9.51
CA GLY A 397 10.15 11.99 -9.19
C GLY A 397 9.91 11.56 -7.75
N HIS A 398 9.62 12.51 -6.86
CA HIS A 398 9.41 12.25 -5.43
C HIS A 398 7.93 12.27 -5.01
N SER A 399 7.05 12.73 -5.89
CA SER A 399 5.61 12.86 -5.67
C SER A 399 4.84 12.33 -6.87
N PHE A 400 3.54 12.08 -6.67
CA PHE A 400 2.62 11.55 -7.67
C PHE A 400 1.42 12.47 -7.85
N ALA A 401 1.21 12.97 -9.06
CA ALA A 401 -0.03 13.63 -9.44
C ALA A 401 -1.05 12.58 -9.88
N GLN A 402 -2.14 12.49 -9.12
CA GLN A 402 -3.23 11.53 -9.28
C GLN A 402 -4.45 12.25 -9.86
N HIS A 403 -5.08 11.68 -10.88
CA HIS A 403 -6.05 12.39 -11.71
C HIS A 403 -7.50 12.24 -11.24
N HIS A 404 -8.33 13.22 -11.55
CA HIS A 404 -9.77 13.15 -11.42
C HIS A 404 -10.31 11.98 -12.26
N PRO A 405 -11.29 11.21 -11.77
CA PRO A 405 -11.70 9.98 -12.42
C PRO A 405 -12.17 10.15 -13.89
N ASP A 406 -12.80 11.28 -14.21
CA ASP A 406 -13.49 11.44 -15.51
C ASP A 406 -12.79 12.33 -16.54
N ASP A 407 -12.10 13.38 -16.10
CA ASP A 407 -11.77 14.55 -16.93
C ASP A 407 -10.27 14.87 -17.02
N GLY A 408 -9.43 14.07 -16.34
CA GLY A 408 -7.98 14.15 -16.45
C GLY A 408 -7.32 15.36 -15.79
N ARG A 409 -8.06 16.20 -15.05
CA ARG A 409 -7.45 17.19 -14.14
C ARG A 409 -6.69 16.47 -13.03
N VAL A 410 -5.67 17.09 -12.45
CA VAL A 410 -5.04 16.53 -11.24
C VAL A 410 -6.00 16.73 -10.06
N ALA A 411 -6.31 15.64 -9.35
CA ALA A 411 -7.13 15.64 -8.16
C ALA A 411 -6.30 15.70 -6.88
N PHE A 412 -5.14 15.03 -6.87
CA PHE A 412 -4.27 14.95 -5.71
C PHE A 412 -2.79 15.02 -6.08
N VAL A 413 -1.96 15.51 -5.15
CA VAL A 413 -0.50 15.37 -5.20
C VAL A 413 -0.05 14.60 -3.96
N HIS A 414 0.32 13.34 -4.18
CA HIS A 414 0.74 12.40 -3.14
C HIS A 414 2.27 12.41 -2.98
N GLY A 415 2.76 12.71 -1.77
CA GLY A 415 4.19 12.72 -1.42
C GLY A 415 4.77 11.33 -1.15
N GLY A 416 4.70 10.40 -2.10
CA GLY A 416 5.11 9.01 -1.88
C GLY A 416 6.58 8.84 -1.43
N LEU A 417 7.52 9.44 -2.16
CA LEU A 417 8.97 9.28 -1.92
C LEU A 417 9.64 10.52 -1.31
N VAL A 418 8.94 11.65 -1.19
CA VAL A 418 9.46 12.88 -0.56
C VAL A 418 9.97 12.64 0.85
N LYS A 419 9.41 11.67 1.58
CA LYS A 419 9.85 11.27 2.92
C LYS A 419 11.26 10.68 2.98
N THR A 420 11.85 10.32 1.84
CA THR A 420 13.21 9.76 1.75
C THR A 420 14.27 10.82 1.47
N VAL A 421 13.87 12.07 1.19
CA VAL A 421 14.82 13.12 0.82
C VAL A 421 15.52 13.69 2.05
N SER A 422 16.83 13.95 1.91
CA SER A 422 17.55 14.81 2.85
C SER A 422 17.00 16.25 2.82
N LEU A 423 16.86 16.86 3.99
CA LEU A 423 16.47 18.28 4.10
C LEU A 423 17.45 19.21 3.37
N GLU A 424 18.73 18.83 3.25
CA GLU A 424 19.74 19.61 2.50
C GLU A 424 19.36 19.73 1.01
N VAL A 425 18.91 18.63 0.38
CA VAL A 425 18.48 18.60 -1.02
C VAL A 425 17.18 19.35 -1.22
N MET A 426 16.20 19.15 -0.31
CA MET A 426 14.94 19.88 -0.36
C MET A 426 15.19 21.39 -0.23
N ARG A 427 16.03 21.80 0.71
CA ARG A 427 16.43 23.20 0.96
C ARG A 427 17.13 23.81 -0.24
N TRP A 428 18.12 23.12 -0.81
CA TRP A 428 18.81 23.61 -2.00
C TRP A 428 17.86 23.80 -3.19
N ASN A 429 16.94 22.87 -3.41
CA ASN A 429 15.93 23.02 -4.46
C ASN A 429 14.99 24.21 -4.18
N ARG A 430 14.50 24.35 -2.94
CA ARG A 430 13.64 25.48 -2.53
C ARG A 430 14.33 26.84 -2.70
N ASP A 431 15.56 26.95 -2.22
CA ASP A 431 16.26 28.23 -2.04
C ASP A 431 17.07 28.64 -3.28
N VAL A 432 17.66 27.67 -4.00
CA VAL A 432 18.54 27.92 -5.17
C VAL A 432 17.79 27.71 -6.47
N LYS A 433 16.98 26.66 -6.58
CA LYS A 433 16.26 26.31 -7.82
C LYS A 433 14.82 26.84 -7.88
N GLY A 434 14.35 27.50 -6.81
CA GLY A 434 13.04 28.16 -6.73
C GLY A 434 11.88 27.25 -6.33
N GLY A 435 12.13 25.98 -6.00
CA GLY A 435 11.07 25.06 -5.59
C GLY A 435 11.47 23.58 -5.67
N TYR A 436 10.66 22.72 -5.07
CA TYR A 436 10.86 21.27 -5.07
C TYR A 436 9.83 20.56 -5.98
N LEU A 437 8.64 21.13 -6.17
CA LEU A 437 7.65 20.63 -7.12
C LEU A 437 7.75 21.44 -8.42
N ARG A 438 8.67 21.08 -9.31
CA ARG A 438 9.01 21.89 -10.51
C ARG A 438 8.80 21.19 -11.84
N HIS A 439 8.99 19.88 -11.88
CA HIS A 439 8.97 19.09 -13.11
C HIS A 439 8.03 17.91 -12.98
N TYR A 440 7.59 17.36 -14.12
CA TYR A 440 6.84 16.12 -14.16
C TYR A 440 7.26 15.24 -15.33
N LYS A 441 7.06 13.93 -15.18
CA LYS A 441 7.08 12.94 -16.27
C LYS A 441 5.74 12.24 -16.32
N ARG A 442 5.15 12.19 -17.51
CA ARG A 442 3.84 11.58 -17.77
C ARG A 442 3.95 10.63 -18.94
N SER A 443 3.38 9.43 -18.79
CA SER A 443 3.36 8.44 -19.86
C SER A 443 2.70 9.01 -21.12
N PRO A 444 3.29 8.78 -22.32
CA PRO A 444 2.64 9.10 -23.59
C PRO A 444 1.41 8.21 -23.86
N SER A 445 1.28 7.07 -23.16
CA SER A 445 0.16 6.13 -23.26
C SER A 445 -0.66 6.09 -21.95
N GLU A 446 -0.81 7.23 -21.27
CA GLU A 446 -1.47 7.34 -19.96
C GLU A 446 -2.93 6.84 -19.92
N GLU A 447 -3.62 6.76 -21.06
CA GLU A 447 -4.99 6.21 -21.16
C GLU A 447 -5.04 4.80 -21.78
N SER A 448 -3.88 4.20 -22.06
CA SER A 448 -3.73 2.85 -22.63
C SER A 448 -2.98 1.96 -21.64
N PRO A 449 -3.64 1.49 -20.57
CA PRO A 449 -3.02 0.76 -19.47
C PRO A 449 -2.51 -0.64 -19.84
N GLU A 450 -2.69 -1.11 -21.07
CA GLU A 450 -2.07 -2.32 -21.62
C GLU A 450 -0.63 -2.10 -22.10
N VAL A 451 -0.25 -0.83 -22.37
CA VAL A 451 1.10 -0.47 -22.81
C VAL A 451 2.01 -0.37 -21.59
N ASN A 452 3.11 -1.14 -21.61
CA ASN A 452 4.09 -1.08 -20.54
C ASN A 452 4.97 0.18 -20.68
N ILE A 453 5.29 0.81 -19.55
CA ILE A 453 6.19 1.97 -19.48
C ILE A 453 7.41 1.55 -18.67
N ASN A 454 8.60 1.91 -19.15
CA ASN A 454 9.85 1.69 -18.44
C ASN A 454 9.94 2.64 -17.25
N VAL A 455 9.37 2.21 -16.13
CA VAL A 455 9.32 2.93 -14.87
C VAL A 455 10.03 2.10 -13.79
N ALA A 456 10.85 2.76 -12.97
CA ALA A 456 11.44 2.13 -11.79
C ALA A 456 11.78 3.15 -10.70
N ILE A 457 12.24 2.63 -9.57
CA ILE A 457 12.86 3.44 -8.51
C ILE A 457 14.38 3.46 -8.72
N LYS A 458 14.95 4.66 -8.71
CA LYS A 458 16.40 4.90 -8.66
C LYS A 458 16.76 5.72 -7.42
N PHE A 459 18.05 5.86 -7.14
CA PHE A 459 18.55 6.62 -5.99
C PHE A 459 19.19 7.93 -6.43
N ASP A 460 18.84 9.03 -5.78
CA ASP A 460 19.45 10.34 -5.96
C ASP A 460 20.59 10.56 -4.98
N GLY A 461 21.81 10.47 -5.49
CA GLY A 461 23.04 10.77 -4.75
C GLY A 461 23.37 12.26 -4.63
N ALA A 462 22.50 13.15 -5.13
CA ALA A 462 22.67 14.60 -5.15
C ALA A 462 23.97 15.09 -5.82
N ALA A 463 24.46 14.41 -6.86
CA ALA A 463 25.71 14.77 -7.55
C ALA A 463 25.71 16.18 -8.20
N TYR A 464 24.52 16.74 -8.45
CA TYR A 464 24.31 18.12 -8.91
C TYR A 464 24.51 19.17 -7.79
N MET A 465 24.62 18.73 -6.54
CA MET A 465 24.83 19.56 -5.35
C MET A 465 26.19 19.18 -4.73
N PRO A 466 27.29 19.86 -5.09
CA PRO A 466 28.65 19.43 -4.73
C PRO A 466 28.95 19.49 -3.23
N ASP A 467 28.18 20.28 -2.47
CA ASP A 467 28.36 20.46 -1.02
C ASP A 467 27.18 19.85 -0.26
N HIS A 468 27.25 18.55 0.05
CA HIS A 468 26.33 17.87 0.97
C HIS A 468 27.07 17.31 2.19
N SER A 469 26.38 17.16 3.32
CA SER A 469 27.04 16.72 4.55
C SER A 469 27.52 15.26 4.49
N ASN A 470 28.42 14.90 5.39
CA ASN A 470 28.91 13.53 5.54
C ASN A 470 27.84 12.52 6.03
N LYS A 471 26.64 13.01 6.38
CA LYS A 471 25.48 12.20 6.81
C LYS A 471 24.43 12.06 5.71
N PHE A 472 24.75 12.49 4.49
CA PHE A 472 23.84 12.43 3.36
C PHE A 472 23.41 10.99 3.06
N GLU A 473 22.11 10.81 2.92
CA GLU A 473 21.49 9.56 2.48
C GLU A 473 20.79 9.80 1.13
N ALA A 474 20.97 8.85 0.21
CA ALA A 474 20.39 8.97 -1.12
C ALA A 474 18.86 8.82 -1.07
N ALA A 475 18.16 9.73 -1.74
CA ALA A 475 16.69 9.70 -1.81
C ALA A 475 16.21 8.67 -2.84
N GLN A 476 15.02 8.11 -2.65
CA GLN A 476 14.37 7.30 -3.67
C GLN A 476 13.62 8.22 -4.65
N CYS A 477 13.73 7.89 -5.94
CA CYS A 477 13.10 8.64 -7.01
C CYS A 477 12.43 7.71 -8.00
N THR A 478 11.17 7.96 -8.32
CA THR A 478 10.54 7.37 -9.50
C THR A 478 11.09 8.02 -10.75
N ASP A 479 11.48 7.20 -11.72
CA ASP A 479 11.82 7.67 -13.06
C ASP A 479 11.03 6.89 -14.12
N MET A 480 10.60 7.61 -15.15
CA MET A 480 10.11 7.05 -16.39
C MET A 480 11.22 7.28 -17.42
N PHE A 481 12.06 6.27 -17.65
CA PHE A 481 13.36 6.44 -18.30
C PHE A 481 13.25 6.95 -19.74
N ASP A 482 12.20 6.51 -20.45
CA ASP A 482 11.97 6.86 -21.86
C ASP A 482 11.12 8.13 -22.05
N VAL A 483 10.81 8.83 -20.95
CA VAL A 483 9.96 10.03 -20.94
C VAL A 483 10.80 11.24 -20.57
N GLN A 484 10.68 12.31 -21.34
CA GLN A 484 11.31 13.59 -21.04
C GLN A 484 10.53 14.33 -19.95
N ALA A 485 11.25 14.96 -19.04
CA ALA A 485 10.65 15.80 -18.03
C ALA A 485 10.18 17.14 -18.62
N ARG A 486 9.10 17.69 -18.05
CA ARG A 486 8.44 18.93 -18.47
C ARG A 486 8.13 19.81 -17.27
N ASP A 487 7.80 21.07 -17.50
CA ASP A 487 7.49 22.04 -16.44
C ASP A 487 6.15 21.68 -15.78
N LEU A 488 6.13 21.54 -14.46
CA LEU A 488 4.93 21.21 -13.69
C LEU A 488 3.79 22.20 -13.91
N ASN A 489 4.10 23.47 -14.21
CA ASN A 489 3.09 24.50 -14.46
C ASN A 489 2.19 24.21 -15.67
N GLU A 490 2.60 23.31 -16.57
CA GLU A 490 1.77 22.89 -17.70
C GLU A 490 0.53 22.07 -17.27
N ILE A 491 0.58 21.41 -16.11
CA ILE A 491 -0.53 20.61 -15.56
C ILE A 491 -1.04 21.11 -14.21
N LEU A 492 -0.21 21.86 -13.47
CA LEU A 492 -0.49 22.39 -12.14
C LEU A 492 0.10 23.80 -11.99
N PRO A 493 -0.45 24.81 -12.69
CA PRO A 493 0.10 26.17 -12.69
C PRO A 493 0.09 26.79 -11.29
N GLY A 494 1.25 27.30 -10.85
CA GLY A 494 1.41 28.00 -9.58
C GLY A 494 1.36 27.10 -8.34
N PHE A 495 1.41 25.77 -8.51
CA PHE A 495 1.27 24.86 -7.38
C PHE A 495 2.47 24.91 -6.42
N GLU A 496 3.69 25.14 -6.89
CA GLU A 496 4.87 25.32 -6.02
C GLU A 496 4.68 26.51 -5.04
N GLN A 497 4.16 27.64 -5.53
CA GLN A 497 3.84 28.78 -4.68
C GLN A 497 2.73 28.43 -3.68
N THR A 498 1.68 27.73 -4.15
CA THR A 498 0.60 27.25 -3.28
C THR A 498 1.16 26.35 -2.18
N PHE A 499 2.00 25.38 -2.54
CA PHE A 499 2.63 24.42 -1.63
C PHE A 499 3.41 25.13 -0.53
N ARG A 500 4.14 26.19 -0.86
CA ARG A 500 4.81 27.05 0.12
C ARG A 500 3.82 27.73 1.07
N GLU A 501 2.77 28.36 0.55
CA GLU A 501 1.78 29.12 1.32
C GLU A 501 0.96 28.25 2.29
N ILE A 502 0.67 27.00 1.92
CA ILE A 502 -0.02 26.04 2.80
C ILE A 502 0.92 25.37 3.81
N GLY A 503 2.21 25.70 3.81
CA GLY A 503 3.21 25.18 4.74
C GLY A 503 3.80 23.82 4.34
N GLY A 504 3.90 23.55 3.04
CA GLY A 504 4.47 22.30 2.51
C GLY A 504 5.94 22.07 2.87
N TYR A 505 6.68 23.13 3.22
CA TYR A 505 8.08 23.09 3.67
C TYR A 505 8.26 23.04 5.19
N TRP A 506 7.24 22.60 5.94
CA TRP A 506 7.21 22.65 7.40
C TRP A 506 8.46 22.07 8.10
N GLN A 507 9.12 21.05 7.53
CA GLN A 507 10.37 20.49 8.08
C GLN A 507 11.51 21.50 8.01
N LEU A 508 11.67 22.17 6.88
CA LEU A 508 12.67 23.22 6.69
C LEU A 508 12.35 24.44 7.56
N ASP A 509 11.07 24.81 7.64
CA ASP A 509 10.63 25.96 8.43
C ASP A 509 10.89 25.76 9.93
N GLN A 510 10.72 24.52 10.43
CA GLN A 510 11.07 24.15 11.80
C GLN A 510 12.57 24.20 12.06
N GLU A 511 13.39 23.65 11.13
CA GLU A 511 14.85 23.71 11.23
C GLU A 511 15.36 25.16 11.20
N ASP A 512 14.80 25.99 10.32
CA ASP A 512 15.13 27.41 10.21
C ASP A 512 14.84 28.14 11.52
N THR A 513 13.65 27.92 12.09
CA THR A 513 13.25 28.52 13.37
C THR A 513 14.17 28.10 14.52
N ALA A 514 14.57 26.82 14.57
CA ALA A 514 15.48 26.31 15.59
C ALA A 514 16.88 26.95 15.49
N ASN A 515 17.40 27.13 14.26
CA ASN A 515 18.70 27.75 14.01
C ASN A 515 18.71 29.26 14.37
N PHE A 516 17.62 29.99 14.09
CA PHE A 516 17.47 31.38 14.52
C PHE A 516 17.39 31.51 16.05
N GLY A 517 16.73 30.57 16.73
CA GLY A 517 16.66 30.56 18.20
C GLY A 517 18.01 30.31 18.89
N GLN A 518 18.93 29.57 18.26
CA GLN A 518 20.27 29.31 18.79
C GLN A 518 21.26 30.47 18.58
N THR A 519 21.02 31.32 17.58
CA THR A 519 21.91 32.45 17.26
C THR A 519 21.63 33.72 18.06
N ASN A 520 20.52 33.78 18.81
CA ASN A 520 20.17 34.88 19.71
C ASN A 520 19.88 34.39 21.15
N PRO A 521 20.90 34.06 21.96
CA PRO A 521 20.73 34.09 23.40
C PRO A 521 20.58 35.57 23.80
N PHE A 522 19.39 35.99 24.22
CA PHE A 522 19.19 37.28 24.89
C PHE A 522 20.29 37.47 25.94
N PRO A 523 21.05 38.58 25.95
CA PRO A 523 21.95 38.85 27.04
C PRO A 523 21.08 39.10 28.29
N GLY A 524 21.16 38.19 29.25
CA GLY A 524 20.52 38.36 30.56
C GLY A 524 20.98 39.66 31.18
N GLY A 525 20.01 40.44 31.65
CA GLY A 525 20.22 41.68 32.40
C GLY A 525 20.72 41.46 33.82
#